data_AF-A0A7V9G584-F1
#
_entry.id   AF-A0A7V9G584-F1
#
_cell.length_a   1.000
_cell.length_b   1.000
_cell.length_c   1.000
_cell.angle_alpha   90.00
_cell.angle_beta   90.00
_cell.angle_gamma   90.00
#
_symmetry.space_group_name_H-M   'P 1'
#
loop_
_entity.id
_entity.type
_entity.pdbx_description
1 polymer ?
#
loop_
_entity_poly.entity_id
_entity_poly.type
_entity_poly.pdbx_seq_one_letter_code
_entity_poly.pdbx_strand_id
1 'polypeptide(L)'
;MDLRVFQERIGATFGAKDVARGSAGTFMYFIEEVGELAEALREPQTHDLDGEFADCLAWLVSLAHLSGVDLAAAAERKYPGVCSGCGASPCRCVTKP
;
A
#
# COMPACT_ATOMS: atom_id res chain seq x y z
N MET A 1 -2.15 2.55 13.76
CA MET A 1 -3.18 3.15 12.89
C MET A 1 -4.08 2.04 12.41
N ASP A 2 -5.40 2.25 12.35
CA ASP A 2 -6.32 1.31 11.71
C ASP A 2 -6.35 1.55 10.19
N LEU A 3 -6.16 0.50 9.38
CA LEU A 3 -6.02 0.63 7.93
C LEU A 3 -7.33 1.07 7.24
N ARG A 4 -8.49 0.65 7.77
CA ARG A 4 -9.78 1.07 7.24
C ARG A 4 -10.01 2.55 7.52
N VAL A 5 -9.74 2.99 8.75
CA VAL A 5 -9.81 4.42 9.13
C VAL A 5 -8.83 5.26 8.31
N PHE A 6 -7.63 4.72 8.04
CA PHE A 6 -6.67 5.40 7.18
C PHE A 6 -7.19 5.54 5.74
N GLN A 7 -7.77 4.48 5.18
CA GLN A 7 -8.38 4.53 3.86
C GLN A 7 -9.52 5.54 3.75
N GLU A 8 -10.37 5.62 4.77
CA GLU A 8 -11.43 6.64 4.85
C GLU A 8 -10.85 8.06 4.88
N ARG A 9 -9.78 8.29 5.66
CA ARG A 9 -9.12 9.60 5.76
C ARG A 9 -8.46 10.02 4.45
N ILE A 10 -7.77 9.12 3.77
CA ILE A 10 -7.17 9.38 2.45
C ILE A 10 -8.27 9.71 1.43
N GLY A 11 -9.34 8.91 1.38
CA GLY A 11 -10.50 9.18 0.52
C GLY A 11 -11.15 10.54 0.80
N ALA A 12 -11.31 10.91 2.08
CA ALA A 12 -11.86 12.21 2.46
C ALA A 12 -10.93 13.39 2.11
N THR A 13 -9.61 13.19 2.21
CA THR A 13 -8.61 14.25 2.02
C THR A 13 -8.29 14.48 0.53
N PHE A 14 -8.14 13.40 -0.24
CA PHE A 14 -7.62 13.44 -1.61
C PHE A 14 -8.60 12.87 -2.65
N GLY A 15 -9.67 12.18 -2.24
CA GLY A 15 -10.55 11.42 -3.13
C GLY A 15 -11.15 12.23 -4.29
N ALA A 16 -11.50 13.49 -4.08
CA ALA A 16 -12.00 14.34 -5.16
C ALA A 16 -10.94 14.56 -6.28
N LYS A 17 -9.67 14.74 -5.91
CA LYS A 17 -8.55 14.87 -6.86
C LYS A 17 -8.25 13.53 -7.52
N ASP A 18 -8.29 12.45 -6.75
CA ASP A 18 -8.04 11.10 -7.22
C ASP A 18 -9.09 10.68 -8.25
N VAL A 19 -10.37 11.00 -8.02
CA VAL A 19 -11.47 10.74 -8.96
C VAL A 19 -11.28 11.55 -10.24
N ALA A 20 -10.92 12.83 -10.13
CA ALA A 20 -10.69 13.68 -11.29
C ALA A 20 -9.51 13.21 -12.15
N ARG A 21 -8.45 12.70 -11.51
CA ARG A 21 -7.25 12.14 -12.16
C ARG A 21 -7.48 10.73 -12.73
N GLY A 22 -8.38 9.97 -12.12
CA GLY A 22 -8.72 8.60 -12.51
C GLY A 22 -7.64 7.56 -12.13
N SER A 23 -8.00 6.28 -12.18
CA SER A 23 -7.13 5.19 -11.70
C SER A 23 -5.80 5.10 -12.44
N ALA A 24 -5.75 5.37 -13.75
CA ALA A 24 -4.52 5.34 -14.51
C ALA A 24 -3.53 6.43 -14.07
N GLY A 25 -4.00 7.67 -13.91
CA GLY A 25 -3.16 8.76 -13.41
C GLY A 25 -2.75 8.54 -11.95
N THR A 26 -3.65 8.01 -11.13
CA THR A 26 -3.32 7.66 -9.72
C THR A 26 -2.28 6.55 -9.63
N PHE A 27 -2.34 5.58 -10.55
CA PHE A 27 -1.34 4.52 -10.62
C PHE A 27 0.03 5.07 -11.02
N MET A 28 0.10 6.08 -11.90
CA MET A 28 1.38 6.70 -12.25
C MET A 28 2.08 7.34 -11.04
N TYR A 29 1.35 8.08 -10.21
CA TYR A 29 1.90 8.63 -8.96
C TYR A 29 2.31 7.52 -8.00
N PHE A 30 1.51 6.45 -7.86
CA PHE A 30 1.94 5.31 -7.05
C PHE A 30 3.29 4.73 -7.51
N ILE A 31 3.53 4.64 -8.82
CA ILE A 31 4.79 4.13 -9.36
C ILE A 31 5.95 5.11 -9.19
N GLU A 32 5.71 6.42 -9.27
CA GLU A 32 6.69 7.46 -8.93
C GLU A 32 7.24 7.24 -7.51
N GLU A 33 6.34 7.02 -6.56
CA GLU A 33 6.63 6.91 -5.13
C GLU A 33 7.29 5.57 -4.78
N VAL A 34 6.96 4.51 -5.54
CA VAL A 34 7.73 3.26 -5.50
C VAL A 34 9.16 3.47 -6.02
N GLY A 35 9.36 4.38 -6.97
CA GLY A 35 10.68 4.80 -7.44
C GLY A 35 11.46 5.56 -6.38
N GLU A 36 10.83 6.54 -5.72
CA GLU A 36 11.44 7.30 -4.62
C GLU A 36 11.79 6.37 -3.44
N LEU A 37 10.90 5.45 -3.08
CA LEU A 37 11.20 4.39 -2.09
C LEU A 37 12.41 3.54 -2.52
N ALA A 38 12.55 3.21 -3.80
CA ALA A 38 13.70 2.44 -4.28
C ALA A 38 15.02 3.23 -4.14
N GLU A 39 15.00 4.55 -4.37
CA GLU A 39 16.15 5.42 -4.11
C GLU A 39 16.46 5.50 -2.62
N ALA A 40 15.44 5.69 -1.77
CA ALA A 40 15.63 5.76 -0.33
C ALA A 40 16.14 4.44 0.28
N LEU A 41 15.72 3.29 -0.24
CA LEU A 41 16.28 1.99 0.16
C LEU A 41 17.75 1.83 -0.23
N ARG A 42 18.18 2.44 -1.33
CA ARG A 42 19.56 2.39 -1.82
C ARG A 42 20.48 3.33 -1.04
N GLU A 43 19.98 4.50 -0.65
CA GLU A 43 20.74 5.53 0.07
C GLU A 43 19.95 6.07 1.31
N PRO A 44 19.71 5.24 2.35
CA PRO A 44 18.77 5.59 3.43
C PRO A 44 19.23 6.72 4.37
N GLN A 45 20.43 7.27 4.17
CA GLN A 45 20.99 8.38 4.94
C GLN A 45 20.77 9.73 4.25
N THR A 46 20.37 9.73 2.99
CA THR A 46 20.20 10.94 2.16
C THR A 46 18.75 11.19 1.76
N HIS A 47 17.87 10.21 1.94
CA HIS A 47 16.44 10.28 1.61
C HIS A 47 15.57 9.95 2.82
N ASP A 48 14.31 10.38 2.79
CA ASP A 48 13.33 10.14 3.84
C ASP A 48 12.69 8.75 3.70
N LEU A 49 13.43 7.70 4.10
CA LEU A 49 12.96 6.33 3.96
C LEU A 49 11.58 6.07 4.60
N ASP A 50 11.33 6.65 5.78
CA ASP A 50 10.07 6.47 6.48
C ASP A 50 8.92 7.17 5.75
N GLY A 51 9.19 8.36 5.19
CA GLY A 51 8.29 9.10 4.31
C GLY A 51 7.90 8.29 3.07
N GLU A 52 8.87 7.75 2.34
CA GLU A 52 8.59 7.01 1.10
C GLU A 52 7.76 5.73 1.34
N PHE A 53 7.95 5.05 2.47
CA PHE A 53 7.07 3.95 2.86
C PHE A 53 5.64 4.42 3.13
N ALA A 54 5.48 5.58 3.77
CA ALA A 54 4.18 6.16 4.06
C ALA A 54 3.46 6.61 2.78
N ASP A 55 4.19 7.21 1.82
CA ASP A 55 3.61 7.68 0.56
C ASP A 55 3.23 6.51 -0.36
N CYS A 56 4.06 5.46 -0.44
CA CYS A 56 3.67 4.21 -1.08
C CYS A 56 2.36 3.63 -0.51
N LEU A 57 2.20 3.64 0.82
CA LEU A 57 0.98 3.18 1.46
C LEU A 57 -0.21 4.11 1.15
N ALA A 58 -0.02 5.42 1.19
CA ALA A 58 -1.06 6.41 0.91
C ALA A 58 -1.59 6.25 -0.53
N TRP A 59 -0.70 6.11 -1.51
CA TRP A 59 -1.09 5.95 -2.91
C TRP A 59 -1.74 4.60 -3.22
N LEU A 60 -1.27 3.50 -2.60
CA LEU A 60 -1.95 2.21 -2.68
C LEU A 60 -3.37 2.29 -2.12
N VAL A 61 -3.54 3.00 -1.01
CA VAL A 61 -4.84 3.25 -0.37
C VAL A 61 -5.75 4.11 -1.24
N SER A 62 -5.23 5.16 -1.89
CA SER A 62 -5.97 5.94 -2.90
C SER A 62 -6.46 5.08 -4.06
N LEU A 63 -5.62 4.18 -4.58
CA LEU A 63 -6.02 3.22 -5.61
C LEU A 63 -7.11 2.26 -5.13
N ALA A 64 -7.00 1.74 -3.91
CA ALA A 64 -8.03 0.89 -3.31
C ALA A 64 -9.36 1.63 -3.16
N HIS A 65 -9.32 2.90 -2.72
CA HIS A 65 -10.49 3.76 -2.62
C HIS A 65 -11.17 3.97 -3.98
N LEU A 66 -10.42 4.35 -5.02
CA LEU A 66 -10.94 4.51 -6.38
C LEU A 66 -11.51 3.22 -6.96
N SER A 67 -10.97 2.08 -6.56
CA SER A 67 -11.38 0.77 -7.06
C SER A 67 -12.53 0.15 -6.26
N GLY A 68 -13.03 0.83 -5.22
CA GLY A 68 -14.08 0.30 -4.34
C GLY A 68 -13.63 -0.92 -3.52
N VAL A 69 -12.34 -1.05 -3.25
CA VAL A 69 -11.76 -2.17 -2.49
C VAL A 69 -11.62 -1.78 -1.03
N ASP A 70 -12.26 -2.52 -0.11
CA ASP A 70 -11.90 -2.48 1.31
C ASP A 70 -10.54 -3.16 1.48
N LEU A 71 -9.49 -2.35 1.62
CA LEU A 71 -8.12 -2.83 1.64
C LEU A 71 -7.81 -3.62 2.91
N ALA A 72 -8.37 -3.21 4.05
CA ALA A 72 -8.20 -3.92 5.32
C ALA A 72 -8.81 -5.32 5.25
N ALA A 73 -10.05 -5.45 4.79
CA ALA A 73 -10.69 -6.74 4.64
C ALA A 73 -9.99 -7.61 3.58
N ALA A 74 -9.48 -7.02 2.49
CA ALA A 74 -8.70 -7.73 1.49
C ALA A 74 -7.39 -8.29 2.07
N ALA A 75 -6.68 -7.49 2.87
CA ALA A 75 -5.45 -7.89 3.54
C ALA A 75 -5.70 -9.01 4.55
N GLU A 76 -6.72 -8.89 5.42
CA GLU A 76 -7.09 -9.92 6.40
C GLU A 76 -7.43 -11.26 5.74
N ARG A 77 -8.22 -11.25 4.65
CA ARG A 77 -8.56 -12.46 3.90
C ARG A 77 -7.32 -13.12 3.27
N LYS A 78 -6.39 -12.31 2.75
CA LYS A 78 -5.20 -12.81 2.05
C LYS A 78 -4.11 -13.27 3.04
N TYR A 79 -4.00 -12.59 4.18
CA TYR A 79 -2.97 -12.79 5.18
C TYR A 79 -3.60 -12.94 6.58
N PRO A 80 -4.25 -14.08 6.88
CA PRO A 80 -4.97 -14.29 8.13
C PRO A 80 -4.06 -14.53 9.36
N GLY A 81 -2.77 -14.15 9.28
CA GLY A 81 -1.77 -14.39 10.34
C GLY A 81 -1.03 -15.72 10.23
N VAL A 82 -1.33 -16.54 9.22
CA VAL A 82 -0.57 -17.76 8.88
C VAL A 82 -0.25 -17.79 7.39
N CYS A 83 0.82 -18.49 7.03
CA CYS A 83 1.16 -18.74 5.63
C CYS A 83 0.05 -19.52 4.93
N SER A 84 -0.44 -19.02 3.78
CA SER A 84 -1.46 -19.70 2.98
C SER A 84 -1.02 -21.06 2.41
N GLY A 85 0.30 -21.27 2.28
CA GLY A 85 0.86 -22.54 1.80
C GLY A 85 1.01 -23.59 2.91
N CYS A 86 1.71 -23.26 4.00
CA CYS A 86 2.07 -24.23 5.05
C CYS A 86 1.26 -24.12 6.36
N GLY A 87 0.34 -23.17 6.46
CA GLY A 87 -0.52 -22.96 7.63
C GLY A 87 0.21 -22.56 8.93
N ALA A 88 1.48 -22.18 8.86
CA ALA A 88 2.32 -21.87 10.02
C ALA A 88 2.67 -20.38 10.09
N SER A 89 2.98 -19.94 11.31
CA SER A 89 3.53 -18.62 11.63
C SER A 89 4.62 -18.81 12.70
N PRO A 90 5.93 -18.64 12.39
CA PRO A 90 6.48 -18.21 11.11
C PRO A 90 6.31 -19.26 9.99
N CYS A 91 6.32 -18.79 8.74
CA CYS A 91 6.24 -19.61 7.54
C CYS A 91 7.39 -20.64 7.47
N ARG A 92 7.13 -21.84 6.95
CA ARG A 92 8.11 -22.92 6.75
C ARG A 92 8.30 -23.33 5.28
N CYS A 93 7.69 -22.60 4.33
CA CYS A 93 7.90 -22.86 2.90
C CYS A 93 9.35 -22.57 2.52
N VAL A 94 9.94 -23.44 1.68
CA VAL A 94 11.32 -23.27 1.17
C VAL A 94 11.36 -22.27 0.00
N THR A 95 10.24 -22.12 -0.71
CA THR A 95 10.03 -21.15 -1.78
C THR A 95 8.85 -20.25 -1.44
N LYS A 96 8.50 -19.34 -2.36
CA LYS A 96 7.39 -18.41 -2.18
C LYS A 96 6.09 -19.19 -1.84
N PRO A 97 5.34 -18.78 -0.80
CA PRO A 97 4.02 -19.32 -0.48
C PRO A 97 3.01 -19.23 -1.62
#